data_AF-A0A6J7MJ24-F1
#
_entry.id   AF-A0A6J7MJ24-F1
#
_cell.length_a   1.000
_cell.length_b   1.000
_cell.length_c   1.000
_cell.angle_alpha   90.00
_cell.angle_beta   90.00
_cell.angle_gamma   90.00
#
_symmetry.space_group_name_H-M   'P 1'
#
loop_
_entity.id
_entity.type
_entity.pdbx_description
1 polymer ?
#
loop_
_entity_poly.entity_id
_entity_poly.type
_entity_poly.pdbx_seq_one_letter_code
_entity_poly.pdbx_strand_id
1 'polypeptide(L)'
;MSERREFFEVAIDFSQLEIHARSSDSTMRWASAIELGQLDTEEAISLLWSLTTDSDENVRDAAKLGLNQSNQQLVGKVLAVKWTVEPNTNREDSDQQVVKHVPWKVRPLEAPSTENSWAVDAAVLNIIQTEGPVTGARLFRLYANAVYLNASGKFSKSKIEGAIYRLERRNLVSHIQDYGNGEIEYWTLYGTGTPEVFVREQGQRKLGEIPITEVIGRLRIELQDEFDSASQNKRFEALMKVYSIKQAELHILGDIFAKEWSTLLTF
;
A
#
# COMPACT_ATOMS: atom_id res chain seq x y z
N MET A 1 -9.61 -31.09 25.86
CA MET A 1 -9.81 -30.56 24.50
C MET A 1 -9.14 -29.20 24.37
N SER A 2 -7.82 -29.20 24.38
CA SER A 2 -7.01 -28.01 24.14
C SER A 2 -5.72 -28.52 23.54
N GLU A 3 -5.62 -28.44 22.21
CA GLU A 3 -4.38 -28.54 21.41
C GLU A 3 -4.76 -28.81 19.95
N ARG A 4 -4.67 -27.74 19.15
CA ARG A 4 -4.16 -27.70 17.76
C ARG A 4 -4.60 -26.38 17.13
N ARG A 5 -3.93 -25.31 17.56
CA ARG A 5 -3.71 -24.12 16.74
C ARG A 5 -2.21 -23.96 16.52
N GLU A 6 -1.55 -25.03 16.09
CA GLU A 6 -0.34 -24.85 15.28
C GLU A 6 -0.84 -24.55 13.87
N PHE A 7 -1.38 -23.35 13.71
CA PHE A 7 -1.64 -22.77 12.41
C PHE A 7 -0.27 -22.57 11.76
N PHE A 8 -0.10 -23.11 10.56
CA PHE A 8 1.10 -22.95 9.74
C PHE A 8 1.40 -21.45 9.52
N GLU A 9 2.17 -20.85 10.43
CA GLU A 9 2.94 -19.65 10.10
C GLU A 9 3.92 -20.08 9.01
N VAL A 10 3.67 -19.63 7.78
CA VAL A 10 4.67 -19.69 6.72
C VAL A 10 5.72 -18.67 7.12
N ALA A 11 6.62 -19.09 8.01
CA ALA A 11 7.72 -18.27 8.49
C ALA A 11 8.60 -17.90 7.29
N ILE A 12 8.89 -16.61 7.16
CA ILE A 12 9.80 -16.10 6.14
C ILE A 12 11.19 -16.63 6.48
N ASP A 13 11.75 -17.47 5.60
CA ASP A 13 13.10 -18.00 5.78
C ASP A 13 14.15 -16.95 5.38
N PHE A 14 14.80 -16.37 6.39
CA PHE A 14 15.88 -15.39 6.19
C PHE A 14 17.00 -15.93 5.29
N SER A 15 17.39 -17.21 5.43
CA SER A 15 18.46 -17.80 4.62
C SER A 15 18.09 -17.78 3.14
N GLN A 16 16.81 -18.06 2.82
CA GLN A 16 16.31 -18.00 1.46
C GLN A 16 16.29 -16.55 0.92
N LEU A 17 15.86 -15.59 1.75
CA LEU A 17 15.90 -14.17 1.37
C LEU A 17 17.32 -13.69 1.13
N GLU A 18 18.28 -14.11 1.94
CA GLU A 18 19.68 -13.77 1.77
C GLU A 18 20.24 -14.29 0.43
N ILE A 19 19.88 -15.52 0.04
CA ILE A 19 20.23 -16.07 -1.28
C ILE A 19 19.59 -15.22 -2.39
N HIS A 20 18.30 -14.90 -2.28
CA HIS A 20 17.60 -14.09 -3.28
C HIS A 20 18.15 -12.68 -3.41
N ALA A 21 18.56 -12.05 -2.31
CA ALA A 21 19.17 -10.72 -2.28
C ALA A 21 20.51 -10.66 -3.01
N ARG A 22 21.16 -11.81 -3.24
CA ARG A 22 22.42 -11.94 -3.99
C ARG A 22 22.23 -12.51 -5.40
N SER A 23 20.99 -12.76 -5.82
CA SER A 23 20.67 -13.26 -7.15
C SER A 23 21.15 -12.31 -8.25
N SER A 24 21.49 -12.82 -9.42
CA SER A 24 21.73 -12.00 -10.61
C SER A 24 20.43 -11.37 -11.14
N ASP A 25 19.29 -12.00 -10.86
CA ASP A 25 17.96 -11.50 -11.20
C ASP A 25 17.54 -10.36 -10.26
N SER A 26 17.32 -9.17 -10.81
CA SER A 26 16.91 -8.01 -10.02
C SER A 26 15.49 -8.13 -9.47
N THR A 27 14.60 -8.92 -10.07
CA THR A 27 13.26 -9.19 -9.53
C THR A 27 13.33 -10.01 -8.25
N MET A 28 14.23 -11.01 -8.20
CA MET A 28 14.49 -11.76 -6.97
C MET A 28 15.09 -10.86 -5.88
N ARG A 29 16.08 -10.03 -6.23
CA ARG A 29 16.68 -9.09 -5.25
C ARG A 29 15.66 -8.10 -4.71
N TRP A 30 14.82 -7.56 -5.59
CA TRP A 30 13.76 -6.63 -5.20
C TRP A 30 12.73 -7.27 -4.30
N ALA A 31 12.22 -8.47 -4.65
CA ALA A 31 11.24 -9.15 -3.83
C ALA A 31 11.83 -9.52 -2.46
N SER A 32 13.11 -9.92 -2.44
CA SER A 32 13.83 -10.14 -1.19
C SER A 32 13.89 -8.87 -0.35
N ALA A 33 14.22 -7.71 -0.93
CA ALA A 33 14.22 -6.44 -0.21
C ALA A 33 12.85 -6.11 0.41
N ILE A 34 11.74 -6.38 -0.29
CA ILE A 34 10.39 -6.17 0.25
C ILE A 34 10.10 -7.07 1.45
N GLU A 35 10.47 -8.34 1.35
CA GLU A 35 10.24 -9.35 2.40
C GLU A 35 11.17 -9.16 3.61
N LEU A 36 12.42 -8.76 3.39
CA LEU A 36 13.37 -8.41 4.45
C LEU A 36 12.85 -7.25 5.31
N GLY A 37 12.13 -6.30 4.70
CA GLY A 37 11.49 -5.19 5.43
C GLY A 37 10.48 -5.64 6.50
N GLN A 38 9.98 -6.88 6.43
CA GLN A 38 8.99 -7.42 7.38
C GLN A 38 9.62 -8.16 8.56
N LEU A 39 10.92 -8.46 8.51
CA LEU A 39 11.56 -9.34 9.49
C LEU A 39 12.00 -8.64 10.78
N ASP A 40 12.14 -7.32 10.78
CA ASP A 40 12.55 -6.49 11.93
C ASP A 40 13.75 -7.07 12.72
N THR A 41 14.70 -7.72 12.02
CA THR A 41 15.95 -8.27 12.60
C THR A 41 17.19 -7.47 12.22
N GLU A 42 18.26 -7.59 13.01
CA GLU A 42 19.54 -6.93 12.73
C GLU A 42 20.17 -7.40 11.41
N GLU A 43 20.03 -8.69 11.10
CA GLU A 43 20.50 -9.29 9.86
C GLU A 43 19.74 -8.75 8.64
N ALA A 44 18.41 -8.64 8.74
CA ALA A 44 17.58 -8.09 7.68
C ALA A 44 17.90 -6.61 7.43
N ILE A 45 18.01 -5.80 8.49
CA ILE A 45 18.39 -4.38 8.38
C ILE A 45 19.79 -4.24 7.76
N SER A 46 20.74 -5.08 8.16
CA SER A 46 22.09 -5.06 7.59
C SER A 46 22.08 -5.35 6.08
N LEU A 47 21.29 -6.35 5.66
CA LEU A 47 21.17 -6.73 4.26
C LEU A 47 20.42 -5.66 3.45
N LEU A 48 19.32 -5.12 3.97
CA LEU A 48 18.60 -3.98 3.38
C LEU A 48 19.52 -2.79 3.17
N TRP A 49 20.34 -2.43 4.17
CA TRP A 49 21.31 -1.35 4.04
C TRP A 49 22.26 -1.57 2.85
N SER A 50 22.78 -2.79 2.67
CA SER A 50 23.65 -3.10 1.52
C SER A 50 22.93 -2.97 0.16
N LEU A 51 21.62 -3.24 0.11
CA LEU A 51 20.82 -3.13 -1.11
C LEU A 51 20.46 -1.67 -1.46
N THR A 52 20.66 -0.71 -0.56
CA THR A 52 20.45 0.73 -0.86
C THR A 52 21.38 1.27 -1.95
N THR A 53 22.47 0.53 -2.24
CA THR A 53 23.43 0.82 -3.31
C THR A 53 23.38 -0.19 -4.47
N ASP A 54 22.32 -1.01 -4.57
CA ASP A 54 22.14 -1.96 -5.69
C ASP A 54 22.16 -1.25 -7.05
N SER A 55 22.54 -1.95 -8.12
CA SER A 55 22.55 -1.40 -9.48
C SER A 55 21.15 -1.14 -10.02
N ASP A 56 20.16 -1.96 -9.64
CA ASP A 56 18.76 -1.79 -10.00
C ASP A 56 18.08 -0.76 -9.08
N GLU A 57 17.45 0.24 -9.69
CA GLU A 57 16.80 1.32 -8.95
C GLU A 57 15.62 0.85 -8.09
N ASN A 58 14.83 -0.13 -8.56
CA ASN A 58 13.69 -0.64 -7.80
C ASN A 58 14.17 -1.38 -6.55
N VAL A 59 15.31 -2.07 -6.63
CA VAL A 59 15.91 -2.74 -5.48
C VAL A 59 16.36 -1.71 -4.44
N ARG A 60 17.03 -0.62 -4.87
CA ARG A 60 17.42 0.47 -3.97
C ARG A 60 16.21 1.12 -3.29
N ASP A 61 15.14 1.37 -4.03
CA ASP A 61 13.93 2.00 -3.52
C ASP A 61 13.19 1.08 -2.54
N ALA A 62 13.08 -0.22 -2.86
CA ALA A 62 12.53 -1.24 -1.95
C ALA A 62 13.35 -1.35 -0.66
N ALA A 63 14.68 -1.32 -0.75
CA ALA A 63 15.57 -1.36 0.41
C ALA A 63 15.36 -0.16 1.34
N LYS A 64 15.29 1.05 0.78
CA LYS A 64 15.00 2.28 1.53
C LYS A 64 13.61 2.26 2.17
N LEU A 65 12.60 1.77 1.43
CA LEU A 65 11.26 1.61 1.94
C LEU A 65 11.24 0.67 3.15
N GLY A 66 11.86 -0.50 3.03
CA GLY A 66 11.98 -1.46 4.13
C GLY A 66 12.64 -0.85 5.36
N LEU A 67 13.78 -0.15 5.19
CA LEU A 67 14.47 0.52 6.30
C LEU A 67 13.62 1.62 6.97
N ASN A 68 12.84 2.37 6.20
CA ASN A 68 11.95 3.41 6.75
C ASN A 68 10.79 2.82 7.55
N GLN A 69 10.37 1.61 7.21
CA GLN A 69 9.26 0.91 7.86
C GLN A 69 9.71 0.09 9.07
N SER A 70 10.96 -0.35 9.09
CA SER A 70 11.54 -1.06 10.23
C SER A 70 11.59 -0.20 11.50
N ASN A 71 11.82 -0.86 12.63
CA ASN A 71 12.05 -0.18 13.90
C ASN A 71 13.28 0.76 13.81
N GLN A 72 13.03 2.07 13.84
CA GLN A 72 14.07 3.10 13.69
C GLN A 72 15.14 3.07 14.79
N GLN A 73 14.79 2.62 16.00
CA GLN A 73 15.78 2.43 17.07
C GLN A 73 16.73 1.28 16.73
N LEU A 74 16.20 0.19 16.16
CA LEU A 74 17.00 -0.94 15.71
C LEU A 74 17.87 -0.57 14.51
N VAL A 75 17.31 0.16 13.54
CA VAL A 75 18.07 0.69 12.40
C VAL A 75 19.23 1.57 12.88
N GLY A 76 18.97 2.54 13.76
CA GLY A 76 20.01 3.39 14.34
C GLY A 76 21.10 2.60 15.05
N LYS A 77 20.73 1.56 15.82
CA LYS A 77 21.68 0.66 16.48
C LYS A 77 22.55 -0.11 15.47
N VAL A 78 21.94 -0.77 14.49
CA VAL A 78 22.65 -1.59 13.49
C VAL A 78 23.59 -0.73 12.66
N LEU A 79 23.11 0.44 12.22
CA LEU A 79 23.92 1.38 11.46
C LEU A 79 25.06 1.89 12.33
N ALA A 80 24.83 2.44 13.52
CA ALA A 80 25.90 2.95 14.39
C ALA A 80 27.00 1.92 14.69
N VAL A 81 26.66 0.63 14.80
CA VAL A 81 27.63 -0.45 15.03
C VAL A 81 28.44 -0.82 13.78
N LYS A 82 27.82 -0.81 12.59
CA LYS A 82 28.46 -1.28 11.34
C LYS A 82 28.97 -0.17 10.43
N TRP A 83 28.43 1.04 10.55
CA TRP A 83 28.62 2.15 9.61
C TRP A 83 28.44 3.46 10.36
N THR A 84 29.46 4.30 10.45
CA THR A 84 29.44 5.58 11.20
C THR A 84 28.40 6.56 10.64
N VAL A 85 27.13 6.34 10.92
CA VAL A 85 25.97 7.08 10.42
C VAL A 85 25.19 7.54 11.64
N GLU A 86 25.04 8.85 11.80
CA GLU A 86 24.23 9.42 12.86
C GLU A 86 22.74 9.17 12.57
N PRO A 87 21.96 8.70 13.57
CA PRO A 87 20.54 8.40 13.36
C PRO A 87 19.76 9.71 13.16
N ASN A 88 19.06 9.82 12.03
CA ASN A 88 18.16 10.94 11.78
C ASN A 88 16.80 10.63 12.45
N THR A 89 16.58 11.23 13.62
CA THR A 89 15.36 11.06 14.42
C THR A 89 14.39 12.20 14.19
N ASN A 90 13.69 12.19 13.06
CA ASN A 90 12.51 13.05 12.87
C ASN A 90 11.34 12.18 12.40
N ARG A 91 10.51 11.72 13.35
CA ARG A 91 9.13 11.35 13.05
C ARG A 91 8.30 12.61 13.25
N GLU A 92 7.81 13.17 12.16
CA GLU A 92 6.79 14.21 12.21
C GLU A 92 5.48 13.56 12.69
N ASP A 93 5.04 13.93 13.89
CA ASP A 93 3.69 13.67 14.37
C ASP A 93 2.71 14.42 13.44
N SER A 94 2.11 13.70 12.48
CA SER A 94 1.25 14.26 11.45
C SER A 94 -0.21 13.84 11.65
N ASP A 95 -0.80 14.13 12.81
CA ASP A 95 -2.20 13.75 13.05
C ASP A 95 -3.24 14.71 12.41
N GLN A 96 -2.82 15.82 11.78
CA GLN A 96 -3.78 16.80 11.23
C GLN A 96 -3.29 17.54 9.97
N GLN A 97 -2.42 16.93 9.15
CA GLN A 97 -1.95 17.57 7.92
C GLN A 97 -2.19 16.68 6.71
N VAL A 98 -2.73 17.29 5.65
CA VAL A 98 -2.85 16.63 4.36
C VAL A 98 -1.45 16.41 3.81
N VAL A 99 -1.09 15.15 3.64
CA VAL A 99 0.23 14.78 3.11
C VAL A 99 0.19 14.68 1.59
N LYS A 100 1.28 15.05 0.93
CA LYS A 100 1.43 14.87 -0.51
C LYS A 100 1.41 13.38 -0.86
N HIS A 101 0.60 13.01 -1.86
CA HIS A 101 0.56 11.63 -2.35
C HIS A 101 1.84 11.27 -3.12
N VAL A 102 2.44 10.14 -2.76
CA VAL A 102 3.60 9.56 -3.45
C VAL A 102 3.09 8.35 -4.26
N PRO A 103 3.07 8.42 -5.60
CA PRO A 103 2.60 7.32 -6.41
C PRO A 103 3.61 6.17 -6.42
N TRP A 104 3.12 4.93 -6.44
CA TRP A 104 3.97 3.77 -6.65
C TRP A 104 4.62 3.85 -8.03
N LYS A 105 5.94 3.68 -8.07
CA LYS A 105 6.71 3.73 -9.30
C LYS A 105 6.53 2.44 -10.07
N VAL A 106 5.92 2.54 -11.25
CA VAL A 106 5.66 1.38 -12.10
C VAL A 106 6.97 0.77 -12.57
N ARG A 107 7.14 -0.52 -12.28
CA ARG A 107 8.22 -1.36 -12.82
C ARG A 107 7.65 -2.47 -13.70
N PRO A 108 8.39 -2.96 -14.71
CA PRO A 108 7.98 -4.15 -15.46
C PRO A 108 7.84 -5.35 -14.53
N LEU A 109 6.70 -6.03 -14.59
CA LEU A 109 6.43 -7.27 -13.87
C LEU A 109 6.04 -8.37 -14.85
N GLU A 110 6.31 -9.62 -14.45
CA GLU A 110 5.84 -10.78 -15.18
C GLU A 110 4.34 -11.01 -14.97
N ALA A 111 3.69 -11.66 -15.93
CA ALA A 111 2.31 -12.08 -15.78
C ALA A 111 2.16 -13.03 -14.58
N PRO A 112 1.10 -12.89 -13.78
CA PRO A 112 0.95 -13.67 -12.56
C PRO A 112 0.72 -15.15 -12.89
N SER A 113 1.58 -15.99 -12.36
CA SER A 113 1.57 -17.44 -12.49
C SER A 113 1.67 -18.09 -11.09
N THR A 114 1.55 -19.40 -11.01
CA THR A 114 1.77 -20.10 -9.73
C THR A 114 3.26 -20.13 -9.37
N GLU A 115 4.14 -20.16 -10.37
CA GLU A 115 5.59 -20.26 -10.21
C GLU A 115 6.22 -18.96 -9.70
N ASN A 116 5.67 -17.80 -10.09
CA ASN A 116 6.13 -16.49 -9.63
C ASN A 116 5.21 -15.87 -8.55
N SER A 117 4.48 -16.71 -7.80
CA SER A 117 3.58 -16.25 -6.73
C SER A 117 4.27 -15.36 -5.69
N TRP A 118 5.55 -15.63 -5.38
CA TRP A 118 6.39 -14.79 -4.52
C TRP A 118 6.58 -13.37 -5.06
N ALA A 119 6.71 -13.21 -6.40
CA ALA A 119 6.88 -11.91 -7.03
C ALA A 119 5.55 -11.14 -7.03
N VAL A 120 4.42 -11.85 -7.17
CA VAL A 120 3.08 -11.26 -7.02
C VAL A 120 2.88 -10.75 -5.59
N ASP A 121 3.25 -11.55 -4.58
CA ASP A 121 3.13 -11.19 -3.17
C ASP A 121 3.97 -9.94 -2.87
N ALA A 122 5.24 -9.93 -3.29
CA ALA A 122 6.12 -8.77 -3.14
C ALA A 122 5.59 -7.52 -3.86
N ALA A 123 5.00 -7.67 -5.04
CA ALA A 123 4.41 -6.55 -5.78
C ALA A 123 3.19 -5.96 -5.07
N VAL A 124 2.27 -6.81 -4.62
CA VAL A 124 1.08 -6.36 -3.90
C VAL A 124 1.48 -5.64 -2.61
N LEU A 125 2.39 -6.24 -1.85
CA LEU A 125 2.91 -5.65 -0.62
C LEU A 125 3.61 -4.32 -0.90
N ASN A 126 4.48 -4.25 -1.91
CA ASN A 126 5.19 -3.03 -2.26
C ASN A 126 4.24 -1.90 -2.70
N ILE A 127 3.20 -2.22 -3.46
CA ILE A 127 2.16 -1.25 -3.86
C ILE A 127 1.49 -0.69 -2.61
N ILE A 128 0.96 -1.54 -1.72
CA ILE A 128 0.24 -1.11 -0.51
C ILE A 128 1.16 -0.31 0.42
N GLN A 129 2.42 -0.74 0.58
CA GLN A 129 3.39 -0.07 1.43
C GLN A 129 3.82 1.31 0.91
N THR A 130 3.87 1.48 -0.40
CA THR A 130 4.25 2.76 -1.03
C THR A 130 3.06 3.71 -1.14
N GLU A 131 1.92 3.16 -1.57
CA GLU A 131 0.68 3.91 -1.79
C GLU A 131 -0.18 3.99 -0.54
N GLY A 132 0.24 3.51 0.63
CA GLY A 132 -0.58 3.47 1.86
C GLY A 132 -1.93 2.74 1.66
N PRO A 133 -2.97 3.12 2.43
CA PRO A 133 -4.32 2.60 2.21
C PRO A 133 -4.75 2.82 0.76
N VAL A 134 -5.14 1.75 0.08
CA VAL A 134 -5.41 1.73 -1.36
C VAL A 134 -6.62 0.87 -1.68
N THR A 135 -7.46 1.30 -2.61
CA THR A 135 -8.60 0.47 -3.04
C THR A 135 -8.14 -0.73 -3.85
N GLY A 136 -8.85 -1.86 -3.77
CA GLY A 136 -8.56 -3.04 -4.57
C GLY A 136 -8.58 -2.74 -6.08
N ALA A 137 -9.51 -1.91 -6.55
CA ALA A 137 -9.55 -1.44 -7.93
C ALA A 137 -8.24 -0.72 -8.35
N ARG A 138 -7.70 0.15 -7.48
CA ARG A 138 -6.44 0.86 -7.72
C ARG A 138 -5.24 -0.08 -7.70
N LEU A 139 -5.21 -1.03 -6.76
CA LEU A 139 -4.20 -2.09 -6.71
C LEU A 139 -4.17 -2.89 -8.02
N PHE A 140 -5.33 -3.38 -8.47
CA PHE A 140 -5.44 -4.13 -9.72
C PHE A 140 -4.93 -3.31 -10.91
N ARG A 141 -5.27 -2.02 -10.99
CA ARG A 141 -4.81 -1.15 -12.08
C ARG A 141 -3.29 -0.95 -12.05
N LEU A 142 -2.71 -0.70 -10.88
CA LEU A 142 -1.27 -0.52 -10.72
C LEU A 142 -0.51 -1.78 -11.14
N TYR A 143 -0.97 -2.94 -10.68
CA TYR A 143 -0.40 -4.21 -11.08
C TYR A 143 -0.58 -4.47 -12.58
N ALA A 144 -1.76 -4.19 -13.14
CA ALA A 144 -2.02 -4.34 -14.58
C ALA A 144 -1.03 -3.53 -15.43
N ASN A 145 -0.81 -2.28 -15.04
CA ASN A 145 0.09 -1.36 -15.73
C ASN A 145 1.55 -1.82 -15.63
N ALA A 146 1.93 -2.49 -14.53
CA ALA A 146 3.25 -3.06 -14.34
C ALA A 146 3.50 -4.28 -15.25
N VAL A 147 2.49 -5.15 -15.40
CA VAL A 147 2.57 -6.32 -16.30
C VAL A 147 2.50 -5.91 -17.77
N TYR A 148 1.63 -4.96 -18.08
CA TYR A 148 1.34 -4.53 -19.45
C TYR A 148 1.60 -3.04 -19.62
N LEU A 149 2.88 -2.65 -19.56
CA LEU A 149 3.35 -1.25 -19.68
C LEU A 149 2.76 -0.48 -20.87
N ASN A 150 2.28 -1.16 -21.92
CA ASN A 150 1.70 -0.56 -23.12
C ASN A 150 0.45 -1.28 -23.68
N ALA A 151 -0.20 -2.16 -22.90
CA ALA A 151 -1.36 -2.91 -23.40
C ALA A 151 -2.47 -3.04 -22.35
N SER A 152 -3.73 -3.00 -22.79
CA SER A 152 -4.88 -3.38 -21.96
C SER A 152 -4.99 -4.91 -21.90
N GLY A 153 -4.00 -5.56 -21.28
CA GLY A 153 -4.02 -7.00 -21.07
C GLY A 153 -4.94 -7.36 -19.90
N LYS A 154 -5.81 -8.36 -20.10
CA LYS A 154 -6.56 -8.96 -18.99
C LYS A 154 -5.63 -9.95 -18.30
N PHE A 155 -5.28 -9.70 -17.04
CA PHE A 155 -4.63 -10.69 -16.18
C PHE A 155 -5.67 -11.37 -15.28
N SER A 156 -5.29 -12.52 -14.69
CA SER A 156 -6.15 -13.23 -13.74
C SER A 156 -6.18 -12.50 -12.40
N LYS A 157 -7.29 -11.81 -12.11
CA LYS A 157 -7.54 -11.17 -10.81
C LYS A 157 -7.38 -12.15 -9.64
N SER A 158 -7.88 -13.37 -9.81
CA SER A 158 -7.81 -14.45 -8.82
C SER A 158 -6.39 -14.74 -8.30
N LYS A 159 -5.34 -14.53 -9.09
CA LYS A 159 -3.96 -14.73 -8.63
C LYS A 159 -3.51 -13.64 -7.67
N ILE A 160 -3.93 -12.40 -7.92
CA ILE A 160 -3.67 -11.27 -7.03
C ILE A 160 -4.54 -11.37 -5.78
N GLU A 161 -5.81 -11.77 -5.92
CA GLU A 161 -6.67 -12.06 -4.77
C GLU A 161 -6.03 -13.14 -3.88
N GLY A 162 -5.51 -14.21 -4.48
CA GLY A 162 -4.76 -15.23 -3.76
C GLY A 162 -3.50 -14.69 -3.06
N ALA A 163 -2.83 -13.70 -3.65
CA ALA A 163 -1.70 -13.00 -3.01
C ALA A 163 -2.16 -12.19 -1.79
N ILE A 164 -3.25 -11.44 -1.91
CA ILE A 164 -3.85 -10.69 -0.80
C ILE A 164 -4.18 -11.64 0.36
N TYR A 165 -4.88 -12.74 0.10
CA TYR A 165 -5.21 -13.72 1.14
C TYR A 165 -3.96 -14.36 1.77
N ARG A 166 -2.87 -14.58 1.01
CA ARG A 166 -1.60 -15.07 1.56
C ARG A 166 -0.96 -14.02 2.49
N LEU A 167 -0.96 -12.75 2.08
CA LEU A 167 -0.41 -11.65 2.88
C LEU A 167 -1.23 -11.38 4.14
N GLU A 168 -2.56 -11.50 4.07
CA GLU A 168 -3.44 -11.44 5.24
C GLU A 168 -3.18 -12.57 6.23
N ARG A 169 -3.02 -13.80 5.74
CA ARG A 169 -2.65 -14.96 6.59
C ARG A 169 -1.30 -14.78 7.28
N ARG A 170 -0.40 -14.01 6.67
CA ARG A 170 0.91 -13.64 7.23
C ARG A 170 0.83 -12.38 8.10
N ASN A 171 -0.36 -11.82 8.30
CA ASN A 171 -0.61 -10.60 9.06
C ASN A 171 0.18 -9.38 8.55
N LEU A 172 0.47 -9.31 7.25
CA LEU A 172 1.19 -8.20 6.62
C LEU A 172 0.26 -7.16 5.98
N VAL A 173 -0.90 -7.62 5.51
CA VAL A 173 -1.94 -6.80 4.91
C VAL A 173 -3.23 -7.04 5.67
N SER A 174 -4.02 -5.99 5.84
CA SER A 174 -5.38 -6.02 6.35
C SER A 174 -6.29 -5.23 5.42
N HIS A 175 -7.61 -5.38 5.59
CA HIS A 175 -8.57 -4.67 4.77
C HIS A 175 -9.74 -4.13 5.58
N ILE A 176 -10.35 -3.05 5.07
CA ILE A 176 -11.68 -2.60 5.46
C ILE A 176 -12.59 -2.87 4.27
N GLN A 177 -13.72 -3.52 4.55
CA GLN A 177 -14.79 -3.62 3.58
C GLN A 177 -15.60 -2.32 3.64
N ASP A 178 -15.34 -1.41 2.71
CA ASP A 178 -15.97 -0.11 2.71
C ASP A 178 -17.41 -0.15 2.17
N TYR A 179 -17.66 -0.96 1.12
CA TYR A 179 -18.96 -1.07 0.45
C TYR A 179 -19.05 -2.29 -0.48
N GLY A 180 -20.28 -2.62 -0.92
CA GLY A 180 -20.53 -3.67 -1.93
C GLY A 180 -20.59 -5.11 -1.39
N ASN A 181 -20.73 -6.07 -2.32
CA ASN A 181 -21.01 -7.48 -2.04
C ASN A 181 -19.81 -8.30 -1.53
N GLY A 182 -18.78 -7.64 -0.97
CA GLY A 182 -17.57 -8.30 -0.47
C GLY A 182 -16.52 -8.59 -1.55
N GLU A 183 -16.65 -8.01 -2.75
CA GLU A 183 -15.61 -8.11 -3.78
C GLU A 183 -14.38 -7.27 -3.41
N ILE A 184 -13.19 -7.81 -3.66
CA ILE A 184 -11.89 -7.19 -3.30
C ILE A 184 -11.72 -5.81 -3.95
N GLU A 185 -12.35 -5.54 -5.10
CA GLU A 185 -12.28 -4.24 -5.77
C GLU A 185 -12.74 -3.08 -4.89
N TYR A 186 -13.66 -3.36 -3.96
CA TYR A 186 -14.28 -2.39 -3.06
C TYR A 186 -13.69 -2.41 -1.65
N TRP A 187 -12.61 -3.17 -1.44
CA TRP A 187 -11.87 -3.15 -0.18
C TRP A 187 -10.87 -2.01 -0.21
N THR A 188 -10.68 -1.36 0.94
CA THR A 188 -9.46 -0.59 1.21
C THR A 188 -8.45 -1.51 1.88
N LEU A 189 -7.34 -1.74 1.18
CA LEU A 189 -6.22 -2.57 1.59
C LEU A 189 -5.15 -1.68 2.23
N TYR A 190 -4.59 -2.09 3.35
CA TYR A 190 -3.53 -1.36 4.05
C TYR A 190 -2.56 -2.33 4.73
N GLY A 191 -1.35 -1.86 5.05
CA GLY A 191 -0.35 -2.67 5.75
C GLY A 191 -0.72 -2.83 7.23
N THR A 192 -0.59 -4.02 7.79
CA THR A 192 -0.85 -4.23 9.22
C THR A 192 0.11 -3.38 10.07
N GLY A 193 -0.42 -2.71 11.09
CA GLY A 193 0.37 -1.78 11.94
C GLY A 193 0.55 -0.39 11.33
N THR A 194 0.00 -0.12 10.15
CA THR A 194 -0.09 1.22 9.56
C THR A 194 -1.49 1.81 9.78
N PRO A 195 -1.66 3.16 9.71
CA PRO A 195 -2.99 3.77 9.84
C PRO A 195 -3.95 3.27 8.77
N GLU A 196 -5.15 2.86 9.19
CA GLU A 196 -6.24 2.41 8.31
C GLU A 196 -6.71 3.50 7.34
N VAL A 197 -6.61 4.76 7.78
CA VAL A 197 -7.00 5.94 7.02
C VAL A 197 -5.84 6.91 6.99
N PHE A 198 -5.48 7.35 5.78
CA PHE A 198 -4.38 8.30 5.60
C PHE A 198 -4.79 9.40 4.62
N VAL A 199 -4.97 10.63 5.12
CA VAL A 199 -5.51 11.74 4.34
C VAL A 199 -4.45 12.40 3.49
N ARG A 200 -4.61 12.34 2.17
CA ARG A 200 -3.62 12.87 1.23
C ARG A 200 -4.24 13.73 0.14
N GLU A 201 -3.36 14.41 -0.59
CA GLU A 201 -3.72 15.06 -1.85
C GLU A 201 -4.11 14.03 -2.91
N GLN A 202 -5.02 14.39 -3.82
CA GLN A 202 -5.46 13.48 -4.90
C GLN A 202 -4.30 12.95 -5.76
N GLY A 203 -3.34 13.81 -6.11
CA GLY A 203 -2.22 13.46 -6.98
C GLY A 203 -2.69 13.01 -8.37
N GLN A 204 -2.16 11.90 -8.87
CA GLN A 204 -2.51 11.33 -10.18
C GLN A 204 -3.71 10.35 -10.12
N ARG A 205 -4.34 10.21 -8.95
CA ARG A 205 -5.43 9.26 -8.72
C ARG A 205 -6.75 9.80 -9.28
N LYS A 206 -7.55 8.91 -9.88
CA LYS A 206 -8.95 9.22 -10.16
C LYS A 206 -9.74 9.21 -8.85
N LEU A 207 -10.88 9.90 -8.83
CA LEU A 207 -11.65 10.03 -7.59
C LEU A 207 -12.10 8.68 -7.02
N GLY A 208 -12.61 7.76 -7.84
CA GLY A 208 -12.98 6.39 -7.41
C GLY A 208 -11.79 5.47 -7.06
N GLU A 209 -10.56 5.97 -7.12
CA GLU A 209 -9.37 5.23 -6.68
C GLU A 209 -8.88 5.69 -5.31
N ILE A 210 -9.51 6.73 -4.76
CA ILE A 210 -9.24 7.21 -3.42
C ILE A 210 -10.15 6.43 -2.46
N PRO A 211 -9.60 5.80 -1.41
CA PRO A 211 -10.41 5.20 -0.36
C PRO A 211 -11.50 6.15 0.15
N ILE A 212 -12.71 5.65 0.32
CA ILE A 212 -13.82 6.48 0.80
C ILE A 212 -13.53 7.05 2.19
N THR A 213 -12.85 6.28 3.03
CA THR A 213 -12.43 6.69 4.37
C THR A 213 -11.45 7.86 4.33
N GLU A 214 -10.53 7.88 3.36
CA GLU A 214 -9.63 9.00 3.08
C GLU A 214 -10.42 10.25 2.67
N VAL A 215 -11.45 10.09 1.83
CA VAL A 215 -12.33 11.18 1.38
C VAL A 215 -13.14 11.74 2.54
N ILE A 216 -13.72 10.88 3.39
CA ILE A 216 -14.42 11.28 4.62
C ILE A 216 -13.46 12.05 5.53
N GLY A 217 -12.25 11.54 5.75
CA GLY A 217 -11.23 12.21 6.56
C GLY A 217 -10.88 13.59 6.00
N ARG A 218 -10.78 13.71 4.68
CA ARG A 218 -10.52 14.99 4.01
C ARG A 218 -11.67 15.99 4.18
N LEU A 219 -12.92 15.52 4.05
CA LEU A 219 -14.09 16.36 4.26
C LEU A 219 -14.25 16.78 5.73
N ARG A 220 -13.87 15.93 6.69
CA ARG A 220 -13.83 16.28 8.11
C ARG A 220 -12.81 17.40 8.38
N ILE A 221 -11.67 17.42 7.69
CA ILE A 221 -10.70 18.52 7.80
C ILE A 221 -11.27 19.83 7.20
N GLU A 222 -11.92 19.75 6.05
CA GLU A 222 -12.47 20.94 5.37
C GLU A 222 -13.68 21.54 6.10
N LEU A 223 -14.60 20.69 6.58
CA LEU A 223 -15.84 21.11 7.24
C LEU A 223 -15.72 21.20 8.78
N GLN A 224 -14.65 20.66 9.36
CA GLN A 224 -14.40 20.66 10.80
C GLN A 224 -15.63 20.16 11.59
N ASP A 225 -16.03 20.88 12.63
CA ASP A 225 -17.17 20.55 13.50
C ASP A 225 -18.52 20.52 12.76
N GLU A 226 -18.59 21.14 11.57
CA GLU A 226 -19.81 21.16 10.77
C GLU A 226 -20.02 19.85 10.00
N PHE A 227 -19.02 18.96 9.89
CA PHE A 227 -19.13 17.76 9.06
C PHE A 227 -20.33 16.89 9.44
N ASP A 228 -20.50 16.61 10.73
CA ASP A 228 -21.54 15.70 11.22
C ASP A 228 -22.95 16.33 11.15
N SER A 229 -23.05 17.67 11.15
CA SER A 229 -24.32 18.42 11.03
C SER A 229 -24.62 18.93 9.61
N ALA A 230 -23.67 18.83 8.69
CA ALA A 230 -23.80 19.30 7.32
C ALA A 230 -24.79 18.47 6.52
N SER A 231 -25.64 19.14 5.74
CA SER A 231 -26.53 18.49 4.80
C SER A 231 -25.75 17.77 3.69
N GLN A 232 -26.40 16.82 3.03
CA GLN A 232 -25.84 16.10 1.88
C GLN A 232 -25.31 17.06 0.80
N ASN A 233 -26.07 18.12 0.49
CA ASN A 233 -25.68 19.14 -0.48
C ASN A 233 -24.40 19.87 -0.05
N LYS A 234 -24.26 20.21 1.24
CA LYS A 234 -23.09 20.91 1.76
C LYS A 234 -21.84 20.02 1.73
N ARG A 235 -21.96 18.73 2.09
CA ARG A 235 -20.87 17.75 1.94
C ARG A 235 -20.47 17.56 0.48
N PHE A 236 -21.45 17.53 -0.42
CA PHE A 236 -21.22 17.44 -1.86
C PHE A 236 -20.50 18.68 -2.41
N GLU A 237 -20.94 19.88 -2.04
CA GLU A 237 -20.27 21.14 -2.41
C GLU A 237 -18.83 21.19 -1.90
N ALA A 238 -18.59 20.76 -0.65
CA ALA A 238 -17.25 20.65 -0.08
C ALA A 238 -16.37 19.66 -0.87
N LEU A 239 -16.91 18.50 -1.26
CA LEU A 239 -16.20 17.53 -2.08
C LEU A 239 -15.80 18.12 -3.43
N MET A 240 -16.75 18.77 -4.11
CA MET A 240 -16.51 19.43 -5.40
C MET A 240 -15.39 20.48 -5.29
N LYS A 241 -15.39 21.25 -4.20
CA LYS A 241 -14.36 22.25 -3.90
C LYS A 241 -12.99 21.61 -3.64
N VAL A 242 -12.92 20.63 -2.74
CA VAL A 242 -11.67 19.98 -2.31
C VAL A 242 -10.95 19.32 -3.48
N TYR A 243 -11.69 18.61 -4.34
CA TYR A 243 -11.13 17.88 -5.48
C TYR A 243 -11.21 18.67 -6.79
N SER A 244 -11.61 19.96 -6.73
CA SER A 244 -11.71 20.85 -7.89
C SER A 244 -12.52 20.26 -9.05
N ILE A 245 -13.58 19.52 -8.72
CA ILE A 245 -14.38 18.78 -9.70
C ILE A 245 -15.25 19.77 -10.46
N LYS A 246 -15.28 19.68 -11.78
CA LYS A 246 -16.09 20.59 -12.60
C LYS A 246 -17.54 20.11 -12.67
N GLN A 247 -18.47 21.05 -12.81
CA GLN A 247 -19.90 20.71 -12.93
C GLN A 247 -20.21 19.83 -14.16
N ALA A 248 -19.39 19.90 -15.21
CA ALA A 248 -19.50 19.03 -16.37
C ALA A 248 -19.13 17.56 -16.07
N GLU A 249 -18.39 17.30 -14.99
CA GLU A 249 -17.89 15.96 -14.59
C GLU A 249 -18.86 15.26 -13.61
N LEU A 250 -19.99 15.89 -13.26
CA LEU A 250 -20.99 15.35 -12.34
C LEU A 250 -21.56 13.99 -12.76
N HIS A 251 -21.64 13.72 -14.07
CA HIS A 251 -22.09 12.44 -14.59
C HIS A 251 -21.14 11.28 -14.23
N ILE A 252 -19.85 11.57 -14.03
CA ILE A 252 -18.83 10.60 -13.59
C ILE A 252 -19.03 10.28 -12.10
N LEU A 253 -19.48 11.26 -11.33
CA LEU A 253 -19.76 11.12 -9.91
C LEU A 253 -21.02 10.32 -9.62
N GLY A 254 -22.04 10.42 -10.48
CA GLY A 254 -23.31 9.71 -10.29
C GLY A 254 -23.13 8.20 -10.10
N ASP A 255 -22.28 7.58 -10.90
CA ASP A 255 -22.00 6.14 -10.80
C ASP A 255 -21.19 5.78 -9.54
N ILE A 256 -20.21 6.61 -9.17
CA ILE A 256 -19.39 6.42 -7.97
C ILE A 256 -20.25 6.59 -6.72
N PHE A 257 -21.10 7.62 -6.64
CA PHE A 257 -22.00 7.83 -5.50
C PHE A 257 -23.09 6.77 -5.38
N ALA A 258 -23.64 6.31 -6.50
CA ALA A 258 -24.71 5.30 -6.48
C ALA A 258 -24.21 3.92 -6.04
N LYS A 259 -22.94 3.59 -6.31
CA LYS A 259 -22.38 2.25 -6.05
C LYS A 259 -21.42 2.22 -4.88
N GLU A 260 -20.51 3.19 -4.83
CA GLU A 260 -19.32 3.15 -4.00
C GLU A 260 -19.46 4.07 -2.78
N TRP A 261 -19.93 5.29 -3.01
CA TRP A 261 -19.88 6.36 -2.00
C TRP A 261 -21.27 6.72 -1.46
N SER A 262 -22.19 5.76 -1.44
CA SER A 262 -23.55 6.01 -0.96
C SER A 262 -23.55 6.44 0.51
N THR A 263 -22.72 5.81 1.34
CA THR A 263 -22.52 6.10 2.78
C THR A 263 -21.94 7.48 3.05
N LEU A 264 -21.14 8.03 2.13
CA LEU A 264 -20.61 9.39 2.19
C LEU A 264 -21.73 10.44 2.17
N LEU A 265 -22.84 10.11 1.49
CA LEU A 265 -23.99 10.98 1.34
C LEU A 265 -25.12 10.64 2.30
N THR A 266 -25.20 9.44 2.87
CA THR A 266 -26.30 9.05 3.77
C THR A 266 -25.96 9.18 5.25
N PHE A 267 -26.23 10.36 5.83
CA PHE A 267 -26.62 10.57 7.24
C PHE A 267 -27.50 11.81 7.32
#